data_AF-A0A9D6EPJ2-F1
#
_entry.id   AF-A0A9D6EPJ2-F1
#
_cell.length_a   1.000
_cell.length_b   1.000
_cell.length_c   1.000
_cell.angle_alpha   90.00
_cell.angle_beta   90.00
_cell.angle_gamma   90.00
#
_symmetry.space_group_name_H-M   'P 1'
#
loop_
_entity.id
_entity.type
_entity.pdbx_description
1 polymer ?
#
loop_
_entity_poly.entity_id
_entity_poly.type
_entity_poly.pdbx_seq_one_letter_code
_entity_poly.pdbx_strand_id
1 'polypeptide(L)'
;MNRPIIGITTLLLAVGLSVSPAVAGQCPALIAQIMAAAGNRFDASAASARALAAQAQALHDEAVKMKQAAKHAESVAKAQEAAKAIGLTLKMK
;
A
#
# COMPACT_ATOMS: atom_id res chain seq x y z
N MET A 1 26.47 40.80 10.79
CA MET A 1 26.22 39.55 10.02
C MET A 1 25.47 38.59 10.93
N ASN A 2 24.13 38.61 10.91
CA ASN A 2 23.31 37.75 11.76
C ASN A 2 22.60 36.74 10.87
N ARG A 3 23.01 35.47 10.94
CA ARG A 3 22.34 34.37 10.24
C ARG A 3 21.21 33.86 11.14
N PRO A 4 19.94 33.86 10.71
CA PRO A 4 18.91 33.13 11.44
C PRO A 4 19.11 31.63 11.19
N ILE A 5 19.44 30.90 12.25
CA ILE A 5 19.30 29.45 12.29
C ILE A 5 17.80 29.19 12.36
N ILE A 6 17.19 29.01 11.19
CA ILE A 6 15.81 28.54 11.06
C ILE A 6 15.84 27.06 11.45
N GLY A 7 15.69 26.79 12.74
CA GLY A 7 15.40 25.47 13.25
C GLY A 7 14.04 25.03 12.73
N ILE A 8 14.03 24.19 11.70
CA ILE A 8 12.82 23.53 11.23
C ILE A 8 12.44 22.50 12.29
N THR A 9 11.66 22.93 13.28
CA THR A 9 10.93 22.05 14.18
C THR A 9 9.92 21.29 13.33
N THR A 10 10.33 20.13 12.82
CA THR A 10 9.43 19.20 12.15
C THR A 10 8.55 18.60 13.22
N LEU A 11 7.33 19.12 13.34
CA LEU A 11 6.26 18.51 14.12
C LEU A 11 5.89 17.19 13.43
N LEU A 12 6.55 16.09 13.80
CA LEU A 12 6.06 14.75 13.51
C LEU A 12 4.82 14.52 14.38
N LEU A 13 3.66 14.91 13.86
CA LEU A 13 2.38 14.45 14.36
C LEU A 13 2.24 12.98 13.95
N ALA A 14 2.90 12.10 14.71
CA ALA A 14 2.71 10.67 14.62
C ALA A 14 1.32 10.34 15.16
N VAL A 15 0.30 10.51 14.31
CA VAL A 15 -0.99 9.84 14.49
C VAL A 15 -0.71 8.36 14.28
N GLY A 16 -0.26 7.71 15.35
CA GLY A 16 -0.13 6.27 15.45
C GLY A 16 -1.52 5.66 15.43
N LEU A 17 -2.11 5.56 14.23
CA LEU A 17 -3.09 4.53 13.97
C LEU A 17 -2.35 3.22 14.27
N SER A 18 -2.69 2.62 15.40
CA SER A 18 -2.27 1.29 15.80
C SER A 18 -2.81 0.30 14.77
N VAL A 19 -2.12 0.23 13.64
CA VAL A 19 -2.33 -0.82 12.66
C VAL A 19 -1.82 -2.08 13.31
N SER A 20 -2.76 -2.91 13.77
CA SER A 20 -2.43 -4.21 14.36
C SER A 20 -1.49 -4.98 13.41
N PRO A 21 -0.54 -5.77 13.93
CA PRO A 21 0.38 -6.57 13.11
C PRO A 21 -0.32 -7.46 12.07
N ALA A 22 -1.61 -7.74 12.26
CA ALA A 22 -2.49 -8.41 11.30
C ALA A 22 -2.53 -7.74 9.91
N VAL A 23 -2.56 -6.40 9.84
CA VAL A 23 -2.67 -5.68 8.54
C VAL A 23 -1.35 -5.68 7.76
N ALA A 24 -0.21 -5.63 8.47
CA ALA A 24 1.11 -5.69 7.83
C ALA A 24 1.32 -7.02 7.09
N GLY A 25 0.86 -8.14 7.68
CA GLY A 25 0.90 -9.47 7.06
C GLY A 25 -0.17 -9.72 5.99
N GLN A 26 -1.21 -8.87 5.92
CA GLN A 26 -2.31 -9.02 4.98
C GLN A 26 -1.98 -8.47 3.58
N CYS A 27 -1.18 -7.41 3.49
CA CYS A 27 -0.87 -6.74 2.22
C CYS A 27 -0.29 -7.72 1.16
N PRO A 28 0.73 -8.56 1.47
CA PRO A 28 1.28 -9.50 0.49
C PRO A 28 0.25 -10.52 0.00
N ALA A 29 -0.63 -10.99 0.88
CA ALA A 29 -1.67 -11.97 0.53
C ALA A 29 -2.74 -11.38 -0.39
N LEU A 30 -3.11 -10.11 -0.21
CA LEU A 30 -4.05 -9.42 -1.10
C LEU A 30 -3.42 -9.15 -2.47
N ILE A 31 -2.17 -8.71 -2.51
CA ILE A 31 -1.40 -8.48 -3.74
C ILE A 31 -1.27 -9.77 -4.57
N ALA A 32 -0.97 -10.89 -3.91
CA ALA A 32 -0.91 -12.20 -4.56
C ALA A 32 -2.24 -12.63 -5.17
N GLN A 33 -3.37 -12.39 -4.49
CA GLN A 33 -4.70 -12.69 -5.03
C GLN A 33 -4.97 -11.91 -6.34
N ILE A 34 -4.58 -10.62 -6.39
CA ILE A 34 -4.74 -9.78 -7.58
C ILE A 34 -3.84 -10.27 -8.70
N MET A 35 -2.56 -10.52 -8.42
CA MET A 35 -1.60 -11.04 -9.40
C MET A 35 -2.06 -12.37 -9.99
N ALA A 36 -2.62 -13.28 -9.18
CA ALA A 36 -3.16 -14.55 -9.66
C ALA A 36 -4.39 -14.36 -10.57
N ALA A 37 -5.34 -13.51 -10.17
CA ALA A 37 -6.54 -13.24 -10.95
C ALA A 37 -6.27 -12.46 -12.25
N ALA A 38 -5.32 -11.53 -12.22
CA ALA A 38 -4.88 -10.79 -13.39
C ALA A 38 -3.93 -11.61 -14.29
N GLY A 39 -3.20 -12.58 -13.73
CA GLY A 39 -2.12 -13.32 -14.38
C GLY A 39 -2.52 -13.97 -15.70
N ASN A 40 -3.74 -14.50 -15.78
CA ASN A 40 -4.28 -15.16 -16.97
C ASN A 40 -5.20 -14.26 -17.83
N ARG A 41 -5.19 -12.94 -17.59
CA ARG A 41 -5.97 -11.95 -18.32
C ARG A 41 -5.06 -11.00 -19.10
N PHE A 42 -5.37 -10.78 -20.38
CA PHE A 42 -4.56 -9.97 -21.30
C PHE A 42 -5.29 -8.70 -21.76
N ASP A 43 -6.33 -8.31 -21.03
CA ASP A 43 -7.11 -7.10 -21.29
C ASP A 43 -6.57 -5.88 -20.50
N ALA A 44 -7.05 -4.68 -20.87
CA ALA A 44 -6.63 -3.43 -20.25
C ALA A 44 -6.89 -3.40 -18.73
N SER A 45 -8.00 -3.98 -18.26
CA SER A 45 -8.31 -4.05 -16.83
C SER A 45 -7.29 -4.89 -16.07
N ALA A 46 -6.82 -5.99 -16.67
CA ALA A 46 -5.76 -6.80 -16.10
C ALA A 46 -4.40 -6.08 -16.07
N ALA A 47 -4.07 -5.28 -17.09
CA ALA A 47 -2.90 -4.42 -17.07
C ALA A 47 -2.98 -3.37 -15.95
N SER A 48 -4.12 -2.70 -15.80
CA SER A 48 -4.37 -1.74 -14.72
C SER A 48 -4.28 -2.40 -13.34
N ALA A 49 -4.86 -3.59 -13.16
CA ALA A 49 -4.78 -4.32 -11.89
C ALA A 49 -3.35 -4.74 -11.53
N ARG A 50 -2.54 -5.17 -12.50
CA ARG A 50 -1.11 -5.46 -12.27
C ARG A 50 -0.35 -4.20 -11.85
N ALA A 51 -0.60 -3.06 -12.50
CA ALA A 51 0.03 -1.78 -12.15
C ALA A 51 -0.37 -1.27 -10.75
N LEU A 52 -1.63 -1.45 -10.36
CA LEU A 52 -2.12 -1.10 -9.03
C LEU A 52 -1.59 -2.06 -7.95
N ALA A 53 -1.48 -3.36 -8.26
CA ALA A 53 -0.84 -4.33 -7.37
C ALA A 53 0.65 -4.05 -7.16
N ALA A 54 1.37 -3.60 -8.20
CA ALA A 54 2.76 -3.16 -8.07
C ALA A 54 2.90 -1.91 -7.18
N GLN A 55 1.98 -0.94 -7.29
CA GLN A 55 1.92 0.21 -6.38
C GLN A 55 1.63 -0.22 -4.93
N ALA A 56 0.70 -1.16 -4.74
CA ALA A 56 0.40 -1.71 -3.42
C ALA A 56 1.63 -2.39 -2.80
N GLN A 57 2.41 -3.11 -3.61
CA GLN A 57 3.66 -3.73 -3.16
C GLN A 57 4.71 -2.69 -2.77
N ALA A 58 4.91 -1.65 -3.59
CA ALA A 58 5.84 -0.57 -3.26
C ALA A 58 5.47 0.13 -1.94
N LEU A 59 4.19 0.38 -1.69
CA LEU A 59 3.71 0.96 -0.43
C LEU A 59 3.94 0.03 0.76
N HIS A 60 3.78 -1.29 0.58
CA HIS A 60 4.13 -2.26 1.62
C HIS A 60 5.64 -2.25 1.89
N ASP A 61 6.48 -2.26 0.85
CA ASP A 61 7.93 -2.25 0.99
C ASP A 61 8.40 -0.95 1.68
N GLU A 62 7.82 0.20 1.35
CA GLU A 62 8.05 1.46 2.06
C GLU A 62 7.60 1.39 3.52
N ALA A 63 6.43 0.80 3.79
CA ALA A 63 5.92 0.60 5.15
C ALA A 63 6.90 -0.23 6.00
N VAL A 64 7.44 -1.32 5.44
CA VAL A 64 8.41 -2.20 6.10
C VAL A 64 9.73 -1.45 6.32
N LYS A 65 10.23 -0.77 5.28
CA LYS A 65 11.51 -0.05 5.33
C LYS A 65 11.50 1.08 6.36
N MET A 66 10.42 1.86 6.39
CA MET A 66 10.28 3.01 7.28
C MET A 66 9.62 2.67 8.62
N LYS A 67 9.24 1.40 8.84
CA LYS A 67 8.39 0.96 9.96
C LYS A 67 7.12 1.83 10.11
N GLN A 68 6.56 2.27 8.98
CA GLN A 68 5.41 3.16 8.90
C GLN A 68 4.11 2.39 8.67
N ALA A 69 3.38 2.13 9.75
CA ALA A 69 2.16 1.34 9.69
C ALA A 69 1.07 1.97 8.79
N ALA A 70 1.00 3.30 8.70
CA ALA A 70 0.04 4.02 7.86
C ALA A 70 0.13 3.64 6.37
N LYS A 71 1.34 3.31 5.87
CA LYS A 71 1.57 2.90 4.48
C LYS A 71 0.97 1.53 4.16
N HIS A 72 0.71 0.68 5.16
CA HIS A 72 -0.04 -0.56 4.95
C HIS A 72 -1.51 -0.28 4.61
N ALA A 73 -2.14 0.74 5.20
CA ALA A 73 -3.51 1.11 4.83
C ALA A 73 -3.60 1.58 3.37
N GLU A 74 -2.61 2.36 2.91
CA GLU A 74 -2.53 2.78 1.50
C GLU A 74 -2.29 1.58 0.56
N SER A 75 -1.44 0.62 0.96
CA SER A 75 -1.23 -0.63 0.22
C SER A 75 -2.52 -1.44 0.07
N VAL A 76 -3.29 -1.60 1.16
CA VAL A 76 -4.59 -2.28 1.14
C VAL A 76 -5.62 -1.54 0.28
N ALA A 77 -5.64 -0.21 0.32
CA ALA A 77 -6.52 0.59 -0.54
C ALA A 77 -6.21 0.35 -2.03
N LYS A 78 -4.93 0.39 -2.41
CA LYS A 78 -4.48 0.10 -3.79
C LYS A 78 -4.79 -1.33 -4.23
N ALA A 79 -4.65 -2.29 -3.33
CA ALA A 79 -5.04 -3.67 -3.59
C ALA A 79 -6.55 -3.78 -3.87
N GLN A 80 -7.40 -3.09 -3.10
CA GLN A 80 -8.84 -3.05 -3.35
C GLN A 80 -9.20 -2.38 -4.69
N GLU A 81 -8.54 -1.28 -5.05
CA GLU A 81 -8.72 -0.65 -6.36
C GLU A 81 -8.36 -1.62 -7.50
N ALA A 82 -7.24 -2.32 -7.38
CA ALA A 82 -6.82 -3.32 -8.35
C ALA A 82 -7.85 -4.43 -8.49
N ALA A 83 -8.37 -4.92 -7.37
CA ALA A 83 -9.39 -5.96 -7.35
C ALA A 83 -10.70 -5.49 -8.01
N LYS A 84 -11.15 -4.25 -7.74
CA LYS A 84 -12.31 -3.65 -8.41
C LYS A 84 -12.12 -3.59 -9.93
N ALA A 85 -10.93 -3.23 -10.41
CA ALA A 85 -10.64 -3.14 -11.84
C ALA A 85 -10.88 -4.47 -12.58
N ILE A 86 -10.62 -5.60 -11.93
CA ILE A 86 -10.80 -6.94 -12.52
C ILE A 86 -12.05 -7.68 -12.00
N GLY A 87 -12.90 -7.05 -11.20
CA GLY A 87 -14.09 -7.67 -10.62
C GLY A 87 -13.78 -8.76 -9.58
N LEU A 88 -12.62 -8.70 -8.93
CA LEU A 88 -12.20 -9.65 -7.90
C LEU A 88 -12.71 -9.22 -6.52
N THR A 89 -13.30 -10.15 -5.76
CA THR A 89 -13.56 -9.98 -4.33
C THR A 89 -12.35 -10.47 -3.53
N LEU A 90 -11.71 -9.57 -2.78
CA LEU A 90 -10.56 -9.91 -1.95
C LEU A 90 -10.96 -10.64 -0.67
N LYS A 91 -10.22 -11.69 -0.31
CA LYS A 91 -10.33 -12.33 0.99
C LYS A 91 -9.43 -11.62 2.00
N MET A 92 -10.04 -10.74 2.79
CA MET A 92 -9.40 -10.09 3.93
C MET A 92 -9.38 -11.04 5.12
N LYS A 93 -8.23 -11.12 5.79
CA LYS A 93 -7.98 -11.94 6.99
C LYS A 93 -7.81 -11.06 8.22
#